data_AF-A0A2W4LRF9-F1
#
_entry.id   AF-A0A2W4LRF9-F1
#
_cell.length_a   1.000
_cell.length_b   1.000
_cell.length_c   1.000
_cell.angle_alpha   90.00
_cell.angle_beta   90.00
_cell.angle_gamma   90.00
#
_symmetry.space_group_name_H-M   'P 1'
#
loop_
_entity.id
_entity.type
_entity.pdbx_description
1 polymer ?
#
loop_
_entity_poly.entity_id
_entity_poly.type
_entity_poly.pdbx_seq_one_letter_code
_entity_poly.pdbx_strand_id
1 'polypeptide(L)'
;DAYSLDADVAGLDRSYALLAEAFERIFARCGVQVLAVQAGGGEMGGSEAVEYMVRSPGGEDTLAICAACGYAANHEVAVAGRQPAAEERRSAGPMEEVATPGCATIAEVAAFLGVPESATAKAVFFDTPERGLLFAVIRGDLEVSEAKLKAAAGVSQLTPASAEQIIAAGAVPGSAPPVGLTIRPSVSSVPSVDQQGVLVIADQSIVDGGPLVAGANRAGYHLRDVVYGRDWRASLVADIAAVAAGDPCARCGAPLALERGVELGHIFKLGTRYSEALGATYLDASGAERPIVMGSYGIGIERLMQMIVEQHHDDAGIVWPAAVAPFDVHLLRLGRNDATRQAADELAEELEAHGISVLYDDRDESAGVKFNDADLIGLPLRLLVSDRLLAEGMVELKPRGGQAEKVARDQIIAQVRQRAQGAGRCVRLWAASPRHSRARSLSPCGRS
;
A
#
# COMPACT_ATOMS: atom_id res chain seq x y z
N ASP A 1 -14.53 -1.34 -10.04
CA ASP A 1 -14.22 -2.63 -9.39
C ASP A 1 -14.67 -3.80 -10.23
N ALA A 2 -14.03 -4.96 -10.05
CA ALA A 2 -14.34 -6.23 -10.70
C ALA A 2 -14.39 -7.36 -9.65
N TYR A 3 -15.12 -8.43 -9.96
CA TYR A 3 -15.27 -9.61 -9.10
C TYR A 3 -15.13 -10.88 -9.93
N SER A 4 -14.39 -11.86 -9.42
CA SER A 4 -14.34 -13.22 -10.00
C SER A 4 -15.19 -14.17 -9.18
N LEU A 5 -15.87 -15.09 -9.88
CA LEU A 5 -16.69 -16.13 -9.29
C LEU A 5 -16.14 -17.47 -9.80
N ASP A 6 -15.52 -18.21 -8.91
CA ASP A 6 -14.73 -19.38 -9.21
C ASP A 6 -15.32 -20.62 -8.52
N ALA A 7 -15.19 -21.78 -9.15
CA ALA A 7 -15.70 -23.04 -8.61
C ALA A 7 -14.89 -23.53 -7.39
N ASP A 8 -13.60 -23.22 -7.37
CA ASP A 8 -12.66 -23.63 -6.33
C ASP A 8 -11.52 -22.62 -6.17
N VAL A 9 -10.68 -22.84 -5.14
CA VAL A 9 -9.52 -21.99 -4.84
C VAL A 9 -8.53 -21.95 -6.01
N ALA A 10 -8.36 -23.04 -6.75
CA ALA A 10 -7.48 -23.06 -7.91
C ALA A 10 -8.01 -22.20 -9.07
N GLY A 11 -9.33 -22.08 -9.21
CA GLY A 11 -9.99 -21.12 -10.10
C GLY A 11 -9.69 -19.70 -9.69
N LEU A 12 -9.89 -19.39 -8.40
CA LEU A 12 -9.57 -18.08 -7.84
C LEU A 12 -8.10 -17.71 -8.05
N ASP A 13 -7.17 -18.62 -7.83
CA ASP A 13 -5.73 -18.37 -8.06
C ASP A 13 -5.43 -17.99 -9.52
N ARG A 14 -6.12 -18.62 -10.49
CA ARG A 14 -5.99 -18.27 -11.91
C ARG A 14 -6.58 -16.90 -12.21
N SER A 15 -7.80 -16.63 -11.74
CA SER A 15 -8.49 -15.35 -11.91
C SER A 15 -7.67 -14.21 -11.30
N TYR A 16 -7.11 -14.44 -10.11
CA TYR A 16 -6.25 -13.51 -9.39
C TYR A 16 -4.97 -13.20 -10.17
N ALA A 17 -4.27 -14.21 -10.68
CA ALA A 17 -3.06 -14.02 -11.48
C ALA A 17 -3.34 -13.25 -12.79
N LEU A 18 -4.45 -13.55 -13.48
CA LEU A 18 -4.85 -12.85 -14.71
C LEU A 18 -5.14 -11.38 -14.46
N LEU A 19 -5.84 -11.06 -13.36
CA LEU A 19 -6.17 -9.69 -13.02
C LEU A 19 -4.97 -8.91 -12.47
N ALA A 20 -4.06 -9.55 -11.75
CA ALA A 20 -2.78 -8.95 -11.40
C ALA A 20 -1.98 -8.52 -12.65
N GLU A 21 -1.85 -9.42 -13.64
CA GLU A 21 -1.19 -9.08 -14.91
C GLU A 21 -1.94 -7.97 -15.68
N ALA A 22 -3.28 -7.98 -15.64
CA ALA A 22 -4.08 -6.92 -16.25
C ALA A 22 -3.81 -5.55 -15.61
N PHE A 23 -3.74 -5.49 -14.27
CA PHE A 23 -3.42 -4.27 -13.54
C PHE A 23 -2.05 -3.73 -13.91
N GLU A 24 -1.01 -4.57 -13.87
CA GLU A 24 0.35 -4.18 -14.26
C GLU A 24 0.40 -3.62 -15.69
N ARG A 25 -0.31 -4.24 -16.64
CA ARG A 25 -0.41 -3.75 -18.02
C ARG A 25 -1.18 -2.43 -18.13
N ILE A 26 -2.24 -2.24 -17.33
CA ILE A 26 -2.99 -0.98 -17.29
C ILE A 26 -2.08 0.14 -16.80
N PHE A 27 -1.42 -0.03 -15.64
CA PHE A 27 -0.53 0.99 -15.09
C PHE A 27 0.64 1.30 -16.03
N ALA A 28 1.26 0.28 -16.62
CA ALA A 28 2.31 0.47 -17.61
C ALA A 28 1.83 1.25 -18.84
N ARG A 29 0.64 0.96 -19.37
CA ARG A 29 0.05 1.72 -20.49
C ARG A 29 -0.28 3.16 -20.11
N CYS A 30 -0.69 3.41 -18.88
CA CYS A 30 -0.89 4.74 -18.33
C CYS A 30 0.42 5.46 -17.99
N GLY A 31 1.58 4.81 -18.17
CA GLY A 31 2.89 5.39 -17.85
C GLY A 31 3.18 5.51 -16.36
N VAL A 32 2.40 4.85 -15.49
CA VAL A 32 2.54 4.97 -14.03
C VAL A 32 3.40 3.85 -13.50
N GLN A 33 4.43 4.22 -12.73
CA GLN A 33 5.26 3.27 -11.99
C GLN A 33 4.58 2.93 -10.67
N VAL A 34 4.21 1.66 -10.51
CA VAL A 34 3.61 1.11 -9.29
C VAL A 34 4.54 0.08 -8.64
N LEU A 35 4.40 -0.04 -7.33
CA LEU A 35 5.02 -1.08 -6.51
C LEU A 35 3.91 -1.97 -5.96
N ALA A 36 3.93 -3.25 -6.31
CA ALA A 36 3.06 -4.23 -5.68
C ALA A 36 3.57 -4.55 -4.26
N VAL A 37 2.73 -4.35 -3.25
CA VAL A 37 3.05 -4.57 -1.84
C VAL A 37 2.09 -5.57 -1.22
N GLN A 38 2.58 -6.36 -0.27
CA GLN A 38 1.70 -7.21 0.53
C GLN A 38 0.78 -6.34 1.38
N ALA A 39 -0.50 -6.69 1.41
CA ALA A 39 -1.53 -5.92 2.10
C ALA A 39 -2.39 -6.82 3.00
N GLY A 40 -3.15 -6.18 3.89
CA GLY A 40 -4.17 -6.88 4.68
C GLY A 40 -5.47 -7.04 3.89
N GLY A 41 -6.28 -8.04 4.26
CA GLY A 41 -7.63 -8.17 3.68
C GLY A 41 -8.58 -7.02 4.06
N GLY A 42 -8.18 -6.15 5.00
CA GLY A 42 -8.96 -4.99 5.45
C GLY A 42 -10.37 -5.36 5.90
N GLU A 43 -11.31 -4.44 5.69
CA GLU A 43 -12.75 -4.65 5.95
C GLU A 43 -13.38 -5.70 5.03
N MET A 44 -12.82 -5.87 3.82
CA MET A 44 -13.28 -6.86 2.84
C MET A 44 -13.04 -8.29 3.32
N GLY A 45 -12.06 -8.48 4.22
CA GLY A 45 -11.58 -9.79 4.61
C GLY A 45 -10.84 -10.50 3.47
N GLY A 46 -10.26 -11.66 3.78
CA GLY A 46 -9.47 -12.42 2.83
C GLY A 46 -8.11 -12.83 3.40
N SER A 47 -7.52 -13.89 2.85
CA SER A 47 -6.26 -14.46 3.34
C SER A 47 -5.03 -13.91 2.61
N GLU A 48 -5.20 -13.42 1.38
CA GLU A 48 -4.13 -12.88 0.56
C GLU A 48 -4.63 -11.64 -0.18
N ALA A 49 -3.89 -10.54 -0.04
CA ALA A 49 -4.17 -9.28 -0.70
C ALA A 49 -2.88 -8.59 -1.16
N VAL A 50 -2.98 -7.86 -2.27
CA VAL A 50 -1.90 -7.06 -2.83
C VAL A 50 -2.44 -5.68 -3.16
N GLU A 51 -1.72 -4.66 -2.69
CA GLU A 51 -1.92 -3.26 -3.06
C GLU A 51 -0.90 -2.84 -4.11
N TYR A 52 -1.34 -2.02 -5.06
CA TYR A 52 -0.49 -1.38 -6.06
C TYR A 52 -0.28 0.07 -5.67
N MET A 53 0.94 0.38 -5.23
CA MET A 53 1.28 1.64 -4.60
C MET A 53 2.12 2.52 -5.51
N VAL A 54 1.83 3.81 -5.56
CA VAL A 54 2.74 4.81 -6.11
C VAL A 54 3.53 5.44 -4.96
N ARG A 55 4.86 5.41 -5.05
CA ARG A 55 5.72 6.09 -4.07
C ARG A 55 5.54 7.60 -4.25
N SER A 56 5.01 8.27 -3.24
CA SER A 56 4.87 9.73 -3.19
C SER A 56 4.98 10.21 -1.75
N PRO A 57 5.78 11.26 -1.46
CA PRO A 57 5.83 11.88 -0.13
C PRO A 57 4.46 12.33 0.40
N GLY A 58 3.54 12.69 -0.50
CA GLY A 58 2.17 13.11 -0.16
C GLY A 58 1.19 11.96 0.08
N GLY A 59 1.62 10.71 -0.08
CA GLY A 59 0.76 9.55 0.10
C GLY A 59 0.29 9.33 1.54
N GLU A 60 -0.86 8.69 1.70
CA GLU A 60 -1.53 8.40 2.97
C GLU A 60 -0.99 7.15 3.66
N ASP A 61 -0.50 6.19 2.88
CA ASP A 61 0.00 4.91 3.36
C ASP A 61 1.49 4.94 3.69
N THR A 62 1.89 4.08 4.62
CA THR A 62 3.30 3.82 4.92
C THR A 62 3.67 2.44 4.40
N LEU A 63 4.76 2.35 3.66
CA LEU A 63 5.28 1.13 3.05
C LEU A 63 6.58 0.73 3.72
N ALA A 64 6.72 -0.54 4.08
CA ALA A 64 7.98 -1.13 4.51
C ALA A 64 8.67 -1.82 3.33
N ILE A 65 9.83 -1.32 2.93
CA ILE A 65 10.54 -1.75 1.71
C ILE A 65 11.96 -2.20 2.04
N CYS A 66 12.36 -3.37 1.54
CA CYS A 66 13.74 -3.85 1.57
C CYS A 66 14.39 -3.71 0.18
N ALA A 67 15.32 -2.78 0.05
CA ALA A 67 16.06 -2.59 -1.20
C ALA A 67 16.92 -3.79 -1.61
N ALA A 68 17.34 -4.63 -0.65
CA ALA A 68 18.24 -5.75 -0.91
C ALA A 68 17.54 -6.96 -1.56
N CYS A 69 16.30 -7.26 -1.18
CA CYS A 69 15.59 -8.46 -1.65
C CYS A 69 14.21 -8.17 -2.28
N GLY A 70 13.79 -6.90 -2.36
CA GLY A 70 12.50 -6.50 -2.93
C GLY A 70 11.29 -6.88 -2.06
N TYR A 71 11.48 -7.13 -0.75
CA TYR A 71 10.34 -7.23 0.17
C TYR A 71 9.63 -5.87 0.21
N ALA A 72 8.32 -5.88 0.02
CA ALA A 72 7.49 -4.69 0.13
C ALA A 72 6.12 -5.07 0.72
N ALA A 73 5.70 -4.34 1.73
CA ALA A 73 4.42 -4.54 2.41
C ALA A 73 3.88 -3.20 2.88
N ASN A 74 2.55 -3.07 2.93
CA ASN A 74 1.92 -2.03 3.72
C ASN A 74 2.35 -2.19 5.18
N HIS A 75 2.66 -1.09 5.86
CA HIS A 75 3.10 -1.07 7.25
C HIS A 75 2.13 -1.82 8.19
N GLU A 76 0.84 -1.82 7.86
CA GLU A 76 -0.21 -2.54 8.57
C GLU A 76 0.01 -4.06 8.64
N VAL A 77 0.69 -4.65 7.65
CA VAL A 77 0.99 -6.09 7.58
C VAL A 77 2.47 -6.41 7.50
N ALA A 78 3.33 -5.39 7.51
CA ALA A 78 4.77 -5.57 7.39
C ALA A 78 5.33 -6.35 8.58
N VAL A 79 6.24 -7.29 8.34
CA VAL A 79 6.87 -8.12 9.38
C VAL A 79 8.38 -7.89 9.38
N ALA A 80 8.95 -7.73 10.58
CA ALA A 80 10.39 -7.62 10.78
C ALA A 80 10.99 -8.97 11.17
N GLY A 81 12.19 -9.26 10.66
CA GLY A 81 13.02 -10.42 11.00
C GLY A 81 13.77 -10.24 12.31
N ARG A 82 13.07 -9.79 13.36
CA ARG A 82 13.70 -9.50 14.66
C ARG A 82 14.26 -10.80 15.25
N GLN A 83 15.45 -10.70 15.83
CA GLN A 83 16.02 -11.77 16.64
C GLN A 83 15.86 -11.42 18.13
N PRO A 84 15.78 -12.43 18.99
CA PRO A 84 15.77 -12.21 20.43
C PRO A 84 17.03 -11.43 20.86
N ALA A 85 16.86 -10.37 21.64
CA ALA A 85 17.97 -9.55 22.15
C ALA A 85 18.88 -10.37 23.08
N ALA A 86 20.12 -9.92 23.27
CA ALA A 86 21.07 -10.63 24.12
C ALA A 86 20.63 -10.65 25.61
N GLU A 87 20.00 -9.58 26.11
CA GLU A 87 19.46 -9.54 27.48
C GLU A 87 18.31 -10.53 27.68
N GLU A 88 17.59 -10.91 26.61
CA GLU A 88 16.50 -11.90 26.65
C GLU A 88 17.02 -13.32 26.97
N ARG A 89 18.35 -13.53 26.91
CA ARG A 89 19.01 -14.80 27.27
C ARG A 89 19.47 -14.86 28.72
N ARG A 90 19.19 -13.83 29.53
CA ARG A 90 19.55 -13.81 30.96
C ARG A 90 18.75 -14.88 31.72
N SER A 91 19.39 -15.54 32.68
CA SER A 91 18.68 -16.41 33.62
C SER A 91 17.71 -15.59 34.47
N ALA A 92 16.43 -15.96 34.49
CA ALA A 92 15.41 -15.30 35.29
C ALA A 92 15.60 -15.55 36.79
N GLY A 93 15.55 -14.49 37.58
CA GLY A 93 15.38 -14.56 39.04
C GLY A 93 13.94 -14.91 39.44
N PRO A 94 13.64 -14.97 40.75
CA PRO A 94 12.25 -14.94 41.21
C PRO A 94 11.59 -13.62 40.81
N MET A 95 10.28 -13.66 40.53
CA MET A 95 9.52 -12.45 40.25
C MET A 95 9.43 -11.61 41.53
N GLU A 96 9.86 -10.35 41.47
CA GLU A 96 9.98 -9.47 42.63
C GLU A 96 9.41 -8.08 42.36
N GLU A 97 8.72 -7.51 43.34
CA GLU A 97 8.21 -6.13 43.28
C GLU A 97 9.32 -5.13 43.63
N VAL A 98 9.45 -4.07 42.83
CA VAL A 98 10.44 -3.01 42.99
C VAL A 98 9.79 -1.64 42.95
N ALA A 99 10.14 -0.79 43.92
CA ALA A 99 9.69 0.59 43.97
C ALA A 99 10.29 1.41 42.82
N THR A 100 9.44 2.12 42.11
CA THR A 100 9.71 2.95 40.92
C THR A 100 8.89 4.24 41.03
N PRO A 101 9.09 5.04 42.10
CA PRO A 101 8.28 6.21 42.37
C PRO A 101 8.42 7.26 41.26
N GLY A 102 7.29 7.76 40.76
CA GLY A 102 7.27 8.81 39.74
C GLY A 102 7.63 8.34 38.32
N CYS A 103 7.82 7.04 38.09
CA CYS A 103 8.04 6.48 36.75
C CYS A 103 6.69 6.01 36.18
N ALA A 104 6.26 6.58 35.06
CA ALA A 104 5.01 6.25 34.38
C ALA A 104 5.21 5.72 32.95
N THR A 105 6.35 6.03 32.33
CA THR A 105 6.69 5.60 30.96
C THR A 105 7.75 4.51 30.94
N ILE A 106 7.80 3.76 29.85
CA ILE A 106 8.85 2.75 29.60
C ILE A 106 10.25 3.36 29.75
N ALA A 107 10.49 4.52 29.12
CA ALA A 107 11.78 5.19 29.19
C ALA A 107 12.19 5.56 30.62
N GLU A 108 11.26 6.07 31.44
CA GLU A 108 11.52 6.39 32.85
C GLU A 108 11.83 5.14 33.68
N VAL A 109 11.05 4.07 33.51
CA VAL A 109 11.25 2.81 34.23
C VAL A 109 12.58 2.16 33.85
N ALA A 110 12.89 2.12 32.55
CA ALA A 110 14.13 1.59 32.02
C ALA A 110 15.35 2.34 32.58
N ALA A 111 15.32 3.68 32.51
CA ALA A 111 16.37 4.54 33.04
C ALA A 111 16.54 4.40 34.56
N PHE A 112 15.43 4.38 35.31
CA PHE A 112 15.45 4.26 36.77
C PHE A 112 16.04 2.92 37.24
N LEU A 113 15.70 1.83 36.53
CA LEU A 113 16.14 0.48 36.89
C LEU A 113 17.48 0.10 36.26
N GLY A 114 18.03 0.94 35.37
CA GLY A 114 19.30 0.69 34.68
C GLY A 114 19.23 -0.47 33.69
N VAL A 115 18.10 -0.63 33.00
CA VAL A 115 17.85 -1.68 32.01
C VAL A 115 17.51 -1.06 30.65
N PRO A 116 17.73 -1.73 29.51
CA PRO A 116 17.26 -1.23 28.23
C PRO A 116 15.73 -1.32 28.15
N GLU A 117 15.11 -0.49 27.30
CA GLU A 117 13.66 -0.52 27.06
C GLU A 117 13.19 -1.89 26.56
N SER A 118 14.04 -2.61 25.83
CA SER A 118 13.82 -3.99 25.39
C SER A 118 13.70 -5.01 26.52
N ALA A 119 14.19 -4.70 27.73
CA ALA A 119 14.03 -5.54 28.92
C ALA A 119 12.76 -5.22 29.72
N THR A 120 11.86 -4.41 29.16
CA THR A 120 10.58 -4.06 29.77
C THR A 120 9.42 -4.55 28.90
N ALA A 121 8.24 -4.68 29.49
CA ALA A 121 6.99 -5.00 28.80
C ALA A 121 6.05 -3.80 28.90
N LYS A 122 5.61 -3.31 27.75
CA LYS A 122 4.52 -2.34 27.62
C LYS A 122 3.21 -3.09 27.53
N ALA A 123 2.17 -2.52 28.11
CA ALA A 123 0.83 -3.05 27.99
C ALA A 123 -0.22 -1.97 27.82
N VAL A 124 -1.19 -2.22 26.93
CA VAL A 124 -2.21 -1.24 26.53
C VAL A 124 -3.58 -1.91 26.57
N PHE A 125 -4.55 -1.26 27.21
CA PHE A 125 -5.94 -1.71 27.23
C PHE A 125 -6.74 -1.05 26.12
N PHE A 126 -7.52 -1.88 25.43
CA PHE A 126 -8.49 -1.46 24.45
C PHE A 126 -9.87 -1.99 24.83
N ASP A 127 -10.92 -1.26 24.45
CA ASP A 127 -12.29 -1.74 24.41
C ASP A 127 -12.66 -2.05 22.97
N THR A 128 -13.51 -3.07 22.79
CA THR A 128 -13.92 -3.57 21.48
C THR A 128 -15.41 -3.90 21.51
N PRO A 129 -16.21 -3.47 20.51
CA PRO A 129 -17.64 -3.79 20.45
C PRO A 129 -17.92 -5.30 20.43
N GLU A 130 -17.02 -6.09 19.84
CA GLU A 130 -17.25 -7.51 19.59
C GLU A 130 -16.71 -8.41 20.72
N ARG A 131 -15.74 -7.94 21.50
CA ARG A 131 -15.05 -8.78 22.52
C ARG A 131 -14.88 -8.10 23.88
N GLY A 132 -15.27 -6.84 24.03
CA GLY A 132 -15.08 -6.05 25.24
C GLY A 132 -13.62 -5.76 25.49
N LEU A 133 -13.21 -5.79 26.77
CA LEU A 133 -11.86 -5.41 27.19
C LEU A 133 -10.78 -6.36 26.66
N LEU A 134 -9.85 -5.78 25.92
CA LEU A 134 -8.65 -6.38 25.35
C LEU A 134 -7.41 -5.78 25.99
N PHE A 135 -6.40 -6.60 26.24
CA PHE A 135 -5.11 -6.18 26.78
C PHE A 135 -3.97 -6.67 25.88
N ALA A 136 -3.32 -5.74 25.20
CA ALA A 136 -2.17 -6.02 24.35
C ALA A 136 -0.88 -5.89 25.16
N VAL A 137 -0.01 -6.89 25.08
CA VAL A 137 1.28 -6.91 25.79
C VAL A 137 2.42 -7.09 24.78
N ILE A 138 3.40 -6.19 24.80
CA ILE A 138 4.50 -6.14 23.83
C ILE A 138 5.78 -5.64 24.51
N ARG A 139 6.96 -5.92 23.96
CA ARG A 139 8.23 -5.39 24.47
C ARG A 139 8.23 -3.86 24.48
N GLY A 140 8.89 -3.25 25.47
CA GLY A 140 8.75 -1.82 25.77
C GLY A 140 9.30 -0.86 24.71
N ASP A 141 10.30 -1.29 23.96
CA ASP A 141 10.90 -0.57 22.83
C ASP A 141 10.11 -0.70 21.51
N LEU A 142 9.01 -1.46 21.51
CA LEU A 142 8.18 -1.70 20.34
C LEU A 142 6.82 -1.00 20.45
N GLU A 143 6.27 -0.67 19.29
CA GLU A 143 4.94 -0.10 19.15
C GLU A 143 3.91 -1.13 18.70
N VAL A 144 2.69 -1.01 19.22
CA VAL A 144 1.56 -1.87 18.82
C VAL A 144 1.05 -1.41 17.47
N SER A 145 0.95 -2.33 16.51
CA SER A 145 0.20 -2.11 15.28
C SER A 145 -1.27 -2.42 15.54
N GLU A 146 -2.12 -1.39 15.53
CA GLU A 146 -3.57 -1.55 15.68
C GLU A 146 -4.17 -2.42 14.58
N ALA A 147 -3.67 -2.33 13.35
CA ALA A 147 -4.14 -3.16 12.24
C ALA A 147 -3.89 -4.65 12.50
N LYS A 148 -2.68 -5.02 12.92
CA LYS A 148 -2.35 -6.40 13.29
C LYS A 148 -3.13 -6.87 14.52
N LEU A 149 -3.28 -6.00 15.52
CA LEU A 149 -4.02 -6.32 16.73
C LEU A 149 -5.51 -6.57 16.43
N LYS A 150 -6.14 -5.74 15.60
CA LYS A 150 -7.51 -5.95 15.10
C LYS A 150 -7.65 -7.29 14.39
N ALA A 151 -6.72 -7.60 13.48
CA ALA A 151 -6.71 -8.86 12.74
C ALA A 151 -6.56 -10.07 13.67
N ALA A 152 -5.60 -10.03 14.61
CA ALA A 152 -5.37 -11.10 15.57
C ALA A 152 -6.56 -11.30 16.53
N ALA A 153 -7.18 -10.21 16.97
CA ALA A 153 -8.37 -10.26 17.81
C ALA A 153 -9.64 -10.61 17.02
N GLY A 154 -9.66 -10.44 15.70
CA GLY A 154 -10.87 -10.57 14.89
C GLY A 154 -11.94 -9.55 15.30
N VAL A 155 -11.56 -8.28 15.41
CA VAL A 155 -12.44 -7.15 15.76
C VAL A 155 -12.31 -6.06 14.69
N SER A 156 -13.37 -5.29 14.47
CA SER A 156 -13.37 -4.20 13.49
C SER A 156 -12.79 -2.89 14.07
N GLN A 157 -12.89 -2.72 15.39
CA GLN A 157 -12.56 -1.47 16.06
C GLN A 157 -11.78 -1.72 17.36
N LEU A 158 -10.84 -0.81 17.64
CA LEU A 158 -10.16 -0.68 18.93
C LEU A 158 -10.39 0.75 19.42
N THR A 159 -10.81 0.91 20.66
CA THR A 159 -10.84 2.21 21.35
C THR A 159 -10.01 2.10 22.64
N PRO A 160 -9.30 3.14 23.08
CA PRO A 160 -8.64 3.10 24.38
C PRO A 160 -9.65 2.81 25.50
N ALA A 161 -9.35 1.84 26.38
CA ALA A 161 -10.25 1.49 27.46
C ALA A 161 -10.36 2.61 28.50
N SER A 162 -11.54 2.77 29.10
CA SER A 162 -11.75 3.73 30.18
C SER A 162 -11.11 3.26 31.49
N ALA A 163 -10.79 4.20 32.38
CA ALA A 163 -10.23 3.85 33.69
C ALA A 163 -11.18 2.94 34.49
N GLU A 164 -12.49 3.17 34.39
CA GLU A 164 -13.52 2.36 35.04
C GLU A 164 -13.49 0.90 34.56
N GLN A 165 -13.34 0.68 33.26
CA GLN A 165 -13.25 -0.67 32.69
C GLN A 165 -11.99 -1.40 33.17
N ILE A 166 -10.85 -0.70 33.20
CA ILE A 166 -9.57 -1.23 33.67
C ILE A 166 -9.66 -1.61 35.16
N ILE A 167 -10.23 -0.73 36.00
CA ILE A 167 -10.42 -0.98 37.43
C ILE A 167 -11.38 -2.15 37.66
N ALA A 168 -12.46 -2.25 36.88
CA ALA A 168 -13.42 -3.35 36.97
C ALA A 168 -12.78 -4.71 36.61
N ALA A 169 -11.75 -4.71 35.76
CA ALA A 169 -10.94 -5.89 35.45
C ALA A 169 -9.89 -6.22 36.53
N GLY A 170 -9.82 -5.43 37.61
CA GLY A 170 -8.86 -5.60 38.69
C GLY A 170 -7.47 -5.00 38.39
N ALA A 171 -7.37 -4.10 37.41
CA ALA A 171 -6.14 -3.46 37.00
C ALA A 171 -6.04 -1.98 37.44
N VAL A 172 -4.83 -1.48 37.62
CA VAL A 172 -4.50 -0.08 37.88
C VAL A 172 -4.03 0.57 36.57
N PRO A 173 -4.76 1.58 36.03
CA PRO A 173 -4.34 2.29 34.83
C PRO A 173 -2.90 2.79 34.92
N GLY A 174 -2.10 2.54 33.88
CA GLY A 174 -0.69 2.95 33.81
C GLY A 174 0.29 2.10 34.65
N SER A 175 -0.17 1.09 35.39
CA SER A 175 0.71 0.21 36.18
C SER A 175 0.31 -1.27 36.11
N ALA A 176 -0.57 -1.64 35.20
CA ALA A 176 -1.12 -2.99 35.11
C ALA A 176 -0.15 -3.97 34.42
N PRO A 177 0.20 -5.11 35.07
CA PRO A 177 0.77 -6.26 34.40
C PRO A 177 -0.30 -7.21 33.87
N PRO A 178 0.08 -8.16 33.00
CA PRO A 178 -0.74 -9.32 32.71
C PRO A 178 -0.86 -10.29 33.90
N VAL A 179 0.09 -10.24 34.84
CA VAL A 179 0.12 -11.09 36.03
C VAL A 179 -1.05 -10.75 36.96
N GLY A 180 -1.80 -11.76 37.40
CA GLY A 180 -2.90 -11.61 38.34
C GLY A 180 -4.23 -11.17 37.72
N LEU A 181 -4.29 -10.94 36.42
CA LEU A 181 -5.56 -10.73 35.71
C LEU A 181 -6.30 -12.06 35.51
N THR A 182 -7.63 -12.01 35.53
CA THR A 182 -8.45 -13.14 35.06
C THR A 182 -8.41 -13.17 33.54
N ILE A 183 -7.51 -13.96 32.96
CA ILE A 183 -7.28 -14.03 31.51
C ILE A 183 -8.20 -15.06 30.85
N ARG A 184 -8.80 -14.71 29.71
CA ARG A 184 -9.57 -15.65 28.89
C ARG A 184 -8.67 -16.74 28.32
N PRO A 185 -9.10 -18.01 28.26
CA PRO A 185 -8.23 -19.11 27.84
C PRO A 185 -7.86 -19.10 26.36
N SER A 186 -8.71 -18.54 25.49
CA SER A 186 -8.46 -18.45 24.05
C SER A 186 -9.31 -17.36 23.39
N VAL A 187 -8.97 -17.02 22.14
CA VAL A 187 -9.85 -16.25 21.26
C VAL A 187 -10.94 -17.19 20.73
N SER A 188 -12.18 -16.97 21.15
CA SER A 188 -13.34 -17.70 20.63
C SER A 188 -13.56 -17.41 19.14
N SER A 189 -13.92 -18.45 18.37
CA SER A 189 -14.32 -18.32 16.97
C SER A 189 -15.57 -17.46 16.79
N VAL A 190 -16.45 -17.41 17.80
CA VAL A 190 -17.61 -16.52 17.86
C VAL A 190 -17.26 -15.34 18.79
N PRO A 191 -17.28 -14.08 18.29
CA PRO A 191 -17.11 -12.91 19.14
C PRO A 191 -18.22 -12.81 20.19
N SER A 192 -17.86 -12.44 21.41
CA SER A 192 -18.79 -12.27 22.51
C SER A 192 -18.16 -11.36 23.57
N VAL A 193 -18.94 -10.38 24.02
CA VAL A 193 -18.56 -9.43 25.07
C VAL A 193 -18.80 -9.98 26.48
N ASP A 194 -19.68 -10.98 26.62
CA ASP A 194 -20.14 -11.52 27.91
C ASP A 194 -19.17 -12.57 28.51
N GLN A 195 -18.00 -12.77 27.89
CA GLN A 195 -17.01 -13.70 28.39
C GLN A 195 -16.29 -13.14 29.61
N GLN A 196 -16.31 -13.90 30.69
CA GLN A 196 -15.66 -13.53 31.93
C GLN A 196 -14.13 -13.48 31.75
N GLY A 197 -13.51 -12.39 32.21
CA GLY A 197 -12.08 -12.15 32.10
C GLY A 197 -11.68 -11.25 30.92
N VAL A 198 -10.39 -10.93 30.87
CA VAL A 198 -9.78 -10.03 29.88
C VAL A 198 -9.22 -10.84 28.72
N LEU A 199 -9.44 -10.39 27.49
CA LEU A 199 -8.76 -10.96 26.33
C LEU A 199 -7.33 -10.45 26.29
N VAL A 200 -6.34 -11.30 26.53
CA VAL A 200 -4.92 -10.88 26.51
C VAL A 200 -4.25 -11.38 25.24
N ILE A 201 -3.69 -10.47 24.45
CA ILE A 201 -2.89 -10.79 23.26
C ILE A 201 -1.45 -10.36 23.52
N ALA A 202 -0.53 -11.31 23.47
CA ALA A 202 0.89 -11.04 23.62
C ALA A 202 1.57 -11.04 22.25
N ASP A 203 2.49 -10.09 22.05
CA ASP A 203 3.39 -10.09 20.91
C ASP A 203 4.40 -11.25 20.99
N GLN A 204 4.89 -11.72 19.84
CA GLN A 204 5.95 -12.74 19.80
C GLN A 204 7.20 -12.29 20.58
N SER A 205 7.52 -10.99 20.62
CA SER A 205 8.63 -10.43 21.41
C SER A 205 8.52 -10.66 22.91
N ILE A 206 7.32 -10.93 23.44
CA ILE A 206 7.13 -11.27 24.86
C ILE A 206 7.46 -12.74 25.11
N VAL A 207 7.13 -13.61 24.17
CA VAL A 207 7.40 -15.05 24.27
C VAL A 207 8.88 -15.35 24.06
N ASP A 208 9.48 -14.65 23.10
CA ASP A 208 10.91 -14.69 22.83
C ASP A 208 11.71 -13.88 23.87
N GLY A 209 11.02 -12.95 24.54
CA GLY A 209 11.55 -12.11 25.61
C GLY A 209 11.98 -12.94 26.81
N GLY A 210 13.13 -12.57 27.37
CA GLY A 210 13.63 -13.13 28.62
C GLY A 210 12.85 -12.62 29.83
N PRO A 211 13.46 -12.62 31.03
CA PRO A 211 12.85 -11.96 32.20
C PRO A 211 12.64 -10.45 31.94
N LEU A 212 11.38 -10.01 31.90
CA LEU A 212 11.02 -8.60 31.64
C LEU A 212 10.62 -7.85 32.91
N VAL A 213 10.69 -6.53 32.84
CA VAL A 213 10.07 -5.62 33.81
C VAL A 213 8.65 -5.26 33.34
N ALA A 214 7.64 -5.46 34.17
CA ALA A 214 6.25 -5.07 33.88
C ALA A 214 5.66 -4.26 35.05
N GLY A 215 4.48 -3.66 34.87
CA GLY A 215 3.78 -2.98 35.97
C GLY A 215 3.50 -3.91 37.17
N ALA A 216 3.29 -3.39 38.38
CA ALA A 216 2.98 -4.22 39.57
C ALA A 216 1.51 -4.19 40.01
N ASN A 217 0.64 -3.62 39.18
CA ASN A 217 -0.76 -3.35 39.51
C ASN A 217 -0.91 -2.42 40.72
N ARG A 218 0.08 -1.55 40.92
CA ARG A 218 0.21 -0.67 42.07
C ARG A 218 1.05 0.53 41.68
N ALA A 219 0.53 1.73 41.93
CA ALA A 219 1.19 2.97 41.56
C ALA A 219 2.58 3.08 42.20
N GLY A 220 3.58 3.43 41.39
CA GLY A 220 4.97 3.58 41.83
C GLY A 220 5.71 2.26 42.09
N TYR A 221 5.20 1.13 41.60
CA TYR A 221 5.85 -0.18 41.69
C TYR A 221 5.80 -0.93 40.35
N HIS A 222 6.85 -1.70 40.08
CA HIS A 222 6.97 -2.58 38.92
C HIS A 222 7.42 -3.97 39.38
N LEU A 223 7.12 -5.00 38.60
CA LEU A 223 7.63 -6.36 38.79
C LEU A 223 8.87 -6.54 37.93
N ARG A 224 9.95 -7.04 38.53
CA ARG A 224 11.14 -7.54 37.82
C ARG A 224 11.03 -9.04 37.62
N ASP A 225 11.78 -9.52 36.63
CA ASP A 225 11.91 -10.94 36.33
C ASP A 225 10.57 -11.60 36.02
N VAL A 226 9.66 -10.90 35.34
CA VAL A 226 8.38 -11.44 34.86
C VAL A 226 8.64 -12.29 33.61
N VAL A 227 8.20 -13.55 33.65
CA VAL A 227 8.47 -14.55 32.60
C VAL A 227 7.17 -15.10 32.04
N TYR A 228 7.00 -14.96 30.72
CA TYR A 228 5.89 -15.58 30.00
C TYR A 228 5.91 -17.10 30.14
N GLY A 229 4.76 -17.72 30.37
CA GLY A 229 4.61 -19.16 30.55
C GLY A 229 4.89 -19.68 31.97
N ARG A 230 5.68 -18.96 32.77
CA ARG A 230 5.88 -19.19 34.21
C ARG A 230 4.88 -18.41 35.07
N ASP A 231 4.80 -17.10 34.85
CA ASP A 231 4.03 -16.19 35.73
C ASP A 231 2.65 -15.86 35.17
N TRP A 232 2.49 -15.91 33.84
CA TRP A 232 1.23 -15.65 33.14
C TRP A 232 1.25 -16.26 31.74
N ARG A 233 0.07 -16.37 31.12
CA ARG A 233 -0.10 -16.81 29.72
C ARG A 233 -1.17 -15.97 29.04
N ALA A 234 -0.95 -15.62 27.78
CA ALA A 234 -1.90 -14.87 26.98
C ALA A 234 -3.01 -15.79 26.43
N SER A 235 -4.15 -15.19 26.07
CA SER A 235 -5.22 -15.85 25.32
C SER A 235 -4.78 -16.19 23.90
N LEU A 236 -3.92 -15.35 23.31
CA LEU A 236 -3.32 -15.54 21.99
C LEU A 236 -1.91 -14.93 21.96
N VAL A 237 -1.00 -15.58 21.23
CA VAL A 237 0.28 -15.00 20.83
C VAL A 237 0.20 -14.72 19.33
N ALA A 238 0.50 -13.48 18.94
CA ALA A 238 0.46 -13.04 17.54
C ALA A 238 1.51 -11.96 17.29
N ASP A 239 1.92 -11.74 16.04
CA ASP A 239 2.68 -10.54 15.68
C ASP A 239 1.74 -9.33 15.73
N ILE A 240 1.93 -8.48 16.74
CA ILE A 240 1.19 -7.22 16.91
C ILE A 240 2.14 -6.02 16.91
N ALA A 241 3.41 -6.22 16.55
CA ALA A 241 4.42 -5.17 16.54
C ALA A 241 4.41 -4.40 15.21
N ALA A 242 4.38 -3.08 15.29
CA ALA A 242 4.66 -2.22 14.14
C ALA A 242 6.13 -2.32 13.71
N VAL A 243 6.40 -2.20 12.42
CA VAL A 243 7.78 -2.16 11.88
C VAL A 243 8.33 -0.73 11.98
N ALA A 244 9.58 -0.58 12.38
CA ALA A 244 10.30 0.70 12.38
C ALA A 244 11.31 0.77 11.23
N ALA A 245 11.69 1.99 10.83
CA ALA A 245 12.79 2.17 9.89
C ALA A 245 14.09 1.60 10.49
N GLY A 246 14.83 0.82 9.68
CA GLY A 246 16.04 0.13 10.10
C GLY A 246 15.81 -1.26 10.68
N ASP A 247 14.56 -1.67 10.94
CA ASP A 247 14.28 -3.05 11.36
C ASP A 247 14.80 -4.06 10.33
N PRO A 248 15.28 -5.24 10.76
CA PRO A 248 15.76 -6.27 9.86
C PRO A 248 14.61 -6.82 9.01
N CYS A 249 14.83 -7.00 7.71
CA CYS A 249 13.86 -7.62 6.81
C CYS A 249 13.65 -9.09 7.18
N ALA A 250 12.39 -9.53 7.30
CA ALA A 250 12.06 -10.93 7.59
C ALA A 250 12.54 -11.94 6.54
N ARG A 251 12.85 -11.49 5.31
CA ARG A 251 13.35 -12.37 4.23
C ARG A 251 14.87 -12.50 4.17
N CYS A 252 15.61 -11.44 4.49
CA CYS A 252 17.06 -11.40 4.26
C CYS A 252 17.90 -10.72 5.35
N GLY A 253 17.27 -10.13 6.37
CA GLY A 253 17.95 -9.44 7.48
C GLY A 253 18.48 -8.04 7.16
N ALA A 254 18.47 -7.59 5.90
CA ALA A 254 18.85 -6.23 5.53
C ALA A 254 17.84 -5.20 6.08
N PRO A 255 18.24 -3.94 6.36
CA PRO A 255 17.36 -2.95 6.97
C PRO A 255 16.17 -2.58 6.07
N LEU A 256 15.00 -2.40 6.68
CA LEU A 256 13.79 -1.91 6.06
C LEU A 256 13.77 -0.37 6.01
N ALA A 257 13.37 0.19 4.88
CA ALA A 257 13.01 1.59 4.74
C ALA A 257 11.49 1.75 4.94
N LEU A 258 11.08 2.86 5.56
CA LEU A 258 9.69 3.29 5.59
C LEU A 258 9.50 4.44 4.62
N GLU A 259 8.54 4.32 3.72
CA GLU A 259 8.26 5.31 2.69
C GLU A 259 6.76 5.58 2.58
N ARG A 260 6.40 6.74 2.02
CA ARG A 260 5.00 7.12 1.81
C ARG A 260 4.53 6.67 0.43
N GLY A 261 3.27 6.22 0.36
CA GLY A 261 2.68 5.72 -0.86
C GLY A 261 1.20 6.08 -1.00
N VAL A 262 0.74 6.15 -2.25
CA VAL A 262 -0.67 6.32 -2.62
C VAL A 262 -1.15 5.00 -3.21
N GLU A 263 -2.21 4.42 -2.63
CA GLU A 263 -2.85 3.22 -3.14
C GLU A 263 -3.62 3.51 -4.43
N LEU A 264 -3.23 2.88 -5.54
CA LEU A 264 -3.93 2.98 -6.83
C LEU A 264 -4.87 1.82 -7.12
N GLY A 265 -4.63 0.67 -6.52
CA GLY A 265 -5.51 -0.46 -6.68
C GLY A 265 -5.20 -1.57 -5.70
N HIS A 266 -6.18 -2.43 -5.48
CA HIS A 266 -6.15 -3.49 -4.50
C HIS A 266 -6.81 -4.73 -5.07
N ILE A 267 -6.16 -5.88 -4.91
CA ILE A 267 -6.69 -7.18 -5.31
C ILE A 267 -6.77 -8.11 -4.09
N PHE A 268 -7.89 -8.82 -3.95
CA PHE A 268 -8.21 -9.64 -2.78
C PHE A 268 -8.63 -11.06 -3.18
N LYS A 269 -8.17 -12.05 -2.42
CA LYS A 269 -8.79 -13.39 -2.36
C LYS A 269 -9.81 -13.42 -1.22
N LEU A 270 -11.09 -13.24 -1.56
CA LEU A 270 -12.19 -13.18 -0.58
C LEU A 270 -12.60 -14.57 -0.08
N GLY A 271 -12.29 -15.63 -0.84
CA GLY A 271 -12.71 -16.98 -0.52
C GLY A 271 -14.24 -17.09 -0.54
N THR A 272 -14.82 -17.72 0.47
CA THR A 272 -16.28 -17.98 0.55
C THR A 272 -17.02 -17.05 1.52
N ARG A 273 -16.34 -16.03 2.08
CA ARG A 273 -16.88 -15.13 3.11
C ARG A 273 -18.25 -14.55 2.73
N TYR A 274 -18.35 -13.99 1.53
CA TYR A 274 -19.59 -13.36 1.07
C TYR A 274 -20.60 -14.37 0.53
N SER A 275 -20.14 -15.39 -0.19
CA SER A 275 -21.01 -16.41 -0.75
C SER A 275 -21.74 -17.21 0.34
N GLU A 276 -21.06 -17.53 1.44
CA GLU A 276 -21.69 -18.21 2.58
C GLU A 276 -22.71 -17.30 3.28
N ALA A 277 -22.35 -16.04 3.52
CA ALA A 277 -23.24 -15.08 4.18
C ALA A 277 -24.51 -14.79 3.36
N LEU A 278 -24.40 -14.77 2.03
CA LEU A 278 -25.51 -14.45 1.12
C LEU A 278 -26.23 -15.69 0.57
N GLY A 279 -25.72 -16.89 0.83
CA GLY A 279 -26.25 -18.14 0.24
C GLY A 279 -26.01 -18.25 -1.28
N ALA A 280 -24.92 -17.67 -1.80
CA ALA A 280 -24.56 -17.76 -3.21
C ALA A 280 -23.81 -19.07 -3.50
N THR A 281 -24.52 -20.07 -4.03
CA THR A 281 -24.03 -21.43 -4.25
C THR A 281 -24.11 -21.85 -5.73
N TYR A 282 -23.42 -22.95 -6.06
CA TYR A 282 -23.52 -23.64 -7.36
C TYR A 282 -23.50 -25.16 -7.16
N LEU A 283 -23.97 -25.91 -8.16
CA LEU A 283 -23.84 -27.36 -8.18
C LEU A 283 -22.51 -27.77 -8.81
N ASP A 284 -21.69 -28.52 -8.07
CA ASP A 284 -20.44 -29.06 -8.58
C ASP A 284 -20.66 -30.23 -9.57
N ALA A 285 -19.56 -30.77 -10.12
CA ALA A 285 -19.62 -31.89 -11.06
C ALA A 285 -20.22 -33.18 -10.47
N SER A 286 -20.33 -33.29 -9.14
CA SER A 286 -20.99 -34.39 -8.44
C SER A 286 -22.47 -34.12 -8.13
N GLY A 287 -22.97 -32.92 -8.47
CA GLY A 287 -24.31 -32.45 -8.11
C GLY A 287 -24.43 -31.96 -6.67
N ALA A 288 -23.30 -31.78 -5.96
CA ALA A 288 -23.29 -31.25 -4.61
C ALA A 288 -23.30 -29.72 -4.62
N GLU A 289 -24.07 -29.11 -3.73
CA GLU A 289 -24.11 -27.67 -3.56
C GLU A 289 -22.85 -27.17 -2.86
N ARG A 290 -22.17 -26.19 -3.46
CA ARG A 290 -20.98 -25.55 -2.90
C ARG A 290 -21.09 -24.02 -2.94
N PRO A 291 -20.53 -23.31 -1.94
CA PRO A 291 -20.40 -21.86 -2.02
C PRO A 291 -19.44 -21.46 -3.15
N ILE A 292 -19.74 -20.33 -3.79
CA ILE A 292 -18.88 -19.76 -4.84
C ILE A 292 -17.60 -19.19 -4.21
N VAL A 293 -16.44 -19.49 -4.77
CA VAL A 293 -15.16 -18.90 -4.33
C VAL A 293 -14.96 -17.56 -5.04
N MET A 294 -14.68 -16.49 -4.30
CA MET A 294 -14.71 -15.13 -4.83
C MET A 294 -13.36 -14.41 -4.74
N GLY A 295 -13.10 -13.55 -5.73
CA GLY A 295 -12.06 -12.52 -5.71
C GLY A 295 -12.63 -11.14 -5.98
N SER A 296 -11.95 -10.08 -5.52
CA SER A 296 -12.32 -8.68 -5.76
C SER A 296 -11.10 -7.87 -6.16
N TYR A 297 -11.29 -6.93 -7.09
CA TYR A 297 -10.21 -6.23 -7.78
C TYR A 297 -10.64 -4.78 -8.07
N GLY A 298 -9.99 -3.80 -7.44
CA GLY A 298 -10.32 -2.38 -7.57
C GLY A 298 -9.15 -1.56 -8.09
N ILE A 299 -9.41 -0.62 -9.00
CA ILE A 299 -8.49 0.46 -9.38
C ILE A 299 -9.24 1.76 -9.14
N GLY A 300 -8.64 2.69 -8.39
CA GLY A 300 -9.16 4.05 -8.28
C GLY A 300 -8.87 4.84 -9.56
N ILE A 301 -9.85 4.96 -10.46
CA ILE A 301 -9.65 5.60 -11.77
C ILE A 301 -9.34 7.09 -11.63
N GLU A 302 -10.03 7.79 -10.75
CA GLU A 302 -9.80 9.20 -10.45
C GLU A 302 -8.42 9.41 -9.83
N ARG A 303 -8.01 8.51 -8.94
CA ARG A 303 -6.70 8.54 -8.29
C ARG A 303 -5.58 8.17 -9.25
N LEU A 304 -5.82 7.27 -10.18
CA LEU A 304 -4.89 6.97 -11.27
C LEU A 304 -4.59 8.22 -12.10
N MET A 305 -5.61 9.01 -12.44
CA MET A 305 -5.39 10.29 -13.13
C MET A 305 -4.53 11.26 -12.31
N GLN A 306 -4.77 11.36 -11.00
CA GLN A 306 -3.94 12.19 -10.11
C GLN A 306 -2.47 11.71 -10.09
N MET A 307 -2.24 10.40 -10.00
CA MET A 307 -0.89 9.83 -9.99
C MET A 307 -0.17 9.91 -11.34
N ILE A 308 -0.92 9.95 -12.45
CA ILE A 308 -0.34 10.27 -13.75
C ILE A 308 0.22 11.70 -13.72
N VAL A 309 -0.54 12.68 -13.23
CA VAL A 309 -0.06 14.06 -13.12
C VAL A 309 1.11 14.17 -12.14
N GLU A 310 1.04 13.52 -10.99
CA GLU A 310 2.11 13.49 -9.98
C GLU A 310 3.44 12.99 -10.57
N GLN A 311 3.41 11.94 -11.41
CA GLN A 311 4.63 11.40 -12.04
C GLN A 311 5.01 12.10 -13.36
N HIS A 312 4.07 12.78 -14.01
CA HIS A 312 4.26 13.38 -15.33
C HIS A 312 3.83 14.84 -15.36
N HIS A 313 4.62 15.68 -14.70
CA HIS A 313 4.50 17.15 -14.76
C HIS A 313 5.88 17.81 -14.75
N ASP A 314 5.89 19.09 -15.08
CA ASP A 314 7.01 20.00 -14.84
C ASP A 314 6.50 21.33 -14.28
N ASP A 315 7.40 22.30 -14.10
CA ASP A 315 7.06 23.63 -13.56
C ASP A 315 6.02 24.40 -14.41
N ALA A 316 5.83 24.02 -15.68
CA ALA A 316 4.88 24.65 -16.58
C ALA A 316 3.52 23.94 -16.65
N GLY A 317 3.41 22.70 -16.17
CA GLY A 317 2.14 21.98 -16.07
C GLY A 317 2.24 20.49 -16.35
N ILE A 318 1.13 19.92 -16.82
CA ILE A 318 1.00 18.47 -17.03
C ILE A 318 1.83 18.04 -18.25
N VAL A 319 2.31 16.80 -18.26
CA VAL A 319 2.98 16.16 -19.39
C VAL A 319 2.33 14.80 -19.65
N TRP A 320 1.16 14.78 -20.30
CA TRP A 320 0.39 13.54 -20.41
C TRP A 320 1.16 12.43 -21.14
N PRO A 321 1.17 11.19 -20.61
CA PRO A 321 1.47 10.02 -21.42
C PRO A 321 0.47 9.93 -22.57
N ALA A 322 0.96 9.68 -23.80
CA ALA A 322 0.12 9.75 -24.99
C ALA A 322 -1.14 8.85 -24.93
N ALA A 323 -1.05 7.71 -24.25
CA ALA A 323 -2.17 6.76 -24.14
C ALA A 323 -3.37 7.27 -23.32
N VAL A 324 -3.19 8.33 -22.53
CA VAL A 324 -4.22 8.89 -21.64
C VAL A 324 -4.42 10.38 -21.84
N ALA A 325 -3.70 11.00 -22.78
CA ALA A 325 -3.88 12.40 -23.09
C ALA A 325 -5.32 12.64 -23.60
N PRO A 326 -5.98 13.75 -23.22
CA PRO A 326 -7.35 14.02 -23.64
C PRO A 326 -7.46 14.29 -25.15
N PHE A 327 -6.36 14.77 -25.76
CA PHE A 327 -6.19 14.92 -27.20
C PHE A 327 -4.74 14.59 -27.57
N ASP A 328 -4.51 14.12 -28.80
CA ASP A 328 -3.17 13.82 -29.31
C ASP A 328 -2.37 15.10 -29.59
N VAL A 329 -3.06 16.14 -30.09
CA VAL A 329 -2.45 17.38 -30.60
C VAL A 329 -3.16 18.61 -30.06
N HIS A 330 -2.39 19.59 -29.59
CA HIS A 330 -2.84 20.97 -29.42
C HIS A 330 -2.50 21.79 -30.67
N LEU A 331 -3.48 22.13 -31.50
CA LEU A 331 -3.29 22.97 -32.68
C LEU A 331 -3.49 24.44 -32.31
N LEU A 332 -2.43 25.24 -32.45
CA LEU A 332 -2.48 26.68 -32.23
C LEU A 332 -2.50 27.42 -33.56
N ARG A 333 -3.44 28.35 -33.71
CA ARG A 333 -3.45 29.36 -34.78
C ARG A 333 -2.94 30.69 -34.25
N LEU A 334 -1.92 31.25 -34.90
CA LEU A 334 -1.41 32.60 -34.67
C LEU A 334 -1.50 33.45 -35.95
N GLY A 335 -2.21 34.56 -35.86
CA GLY A 335 -2.46 35.45 -37.01
C GLY A 335 -3.95 35.63 -37.26
N ARG A 336 -4.29 36.74 -37.90
CA ARG A 336 -5.69 37.17 -38.10
C ARG A 336 -6.16 37.06 -39.55
N ASN A 337 -5.27 36.65 -40.45
CA ASN A 337 -5.59 36.55 -41.87
C ASN A 337 -6.47 35.33 -42.15
N ASP A 338 -7.43 35.48 -43.06
CA ASP A 338 -8.35 34.41 -43.43
C ASP A 338 -7.62 33.17 -43.98
N ALA A 339 -6.51 33.36 -44.70
CA ALA A 339 -5.70 32.26 -45.22
C ALA A 339 -5.10 31.39 -44.10
N THR A 340 -4.66 31.99 -43.00
CA THR A 340 -4.08 31.28 -41.85
C THR A 340 -5.16 30.57 -41.03
N ARG A 341 -6.35 31.16 -40.96
CA ARG A 341 -7.52 30.50 -40.39
C ARG A 341 -7.91 29.28 -41.21
N GLN A 342 -8.11 29.44 -42.51
CA GLN A 342 -8.47 28.35 -43.41
C GLN A 342 -7.44 27.21 -43.36
N ALA A 343 -6.13 27.52 -43.39
CA ALA A 343 -5.10 26.50 -43.33
C ALA A 343 -5.05 25.73 -42.00
N ALA A 344 -5.39 26.38 -40.88
CA ALA A 344 -5.51 25.73 -39.58
C ALA A 344 -6.76 24.87 -39.49
N ASP A 345 -7.91 25.36 -39.98
CA ASP A 345 -9.17 24.63 -40.04
C ASP A 345 -9.02 23.36 -40.90
N GLU A 346 -8.44 23.47 -42.10
CA GLU A 346 -8.15 22.34 -42.99
C GLU A 346 -7.19 21.32 -42.36
N LEU A 347 -6.17 21.80 -41.64
CA LEU A 347 -5.23 20.90 -40.94
C LEU A 347 -5.91 20.14 -39.79
N ALA A 348 -6.78 20.79 -39.02
CA ALA A 348 -7.58 20.12 -38.00
C ALA A 348 -8.46 19.02 -38.61
N GLU A 349 -9.22 19.35 -39.66
CA GLU A 349 -10.08 18.39 -40.36
C GLU A 349 -9.28 17.21 -40.93
N GLU A 350 -8.12 17.46 -41.53
CA GLU A 350 -7.25 16.41 -42.04
C GLU A 350 -6.69 15.49 -40.94
N LEU A 351 -6.27 16.04 -39.80
CA LEU A 351 -5.80 15.26 -38.66
C LEU A 351 -6.92 14.36 -38.12
N GLU A 352 -8.11 14.92 -37.93
CA GLU A 352 -9.29 14.18 -37.46
C GLU A 352 -9.71 13.08 -38.44
N ALA A 353 -9.66 13.34 -39.76
CA ALA A 353 -9.91 12.35 -40.80
C ALA A 353 -8.93 11.16 -40.75
N HIS A 354 -7.75 11.34 -40.14
CA HIS A 354 -6.75 10.29 -39.90
C HIS A 354 -6.84 9.67 -38.49
N GLY A 355 -7.89 9.99 -37.72
CA GLY A 355 -8.13 9.46 -36.38
C GLY A 355 -7.22 10.07 -35.30
N ILE A 356 -6.64 11.25 -35.55
CA ILE A 356 -5.88 12.01 -34.57
C ILE A 356 -6.83 13.00 -33.91
N SER A 357 -6.92 12.95 -32.58
CA SER A 357 -7.74 13.88 -31.80
C SER A 357 -7.04 15.23 -31.65
N VAL A 358 -7.75 16.32 -31.95
CA VAL A 358 -7.21 17.68 -31.99
C VAL A 358 -7.93 18.58 -31.00
N LEU A 359 -7.17 19.21 -30.10
CA LEU A 359 -7.61 20.41 -29.39
C LEU A 359 -7.19 21.62 -30.21
N TYR A 360 -8.15 22.25 -30.88
CA TYR A 360 -7.89 23.42 -31.71
C TYR A 360 -8.12 24.72 -30.91
N ASP A 361 -7.05 25.50 -30.70
CA ASP A 361 -7.12 26.82 -30.08
C ASP A 361 -7.28 27.91 -31.14
N ASP A 362 -8.53 28.18 -31.48
CA ASP A 362 -8.97 29.16 -32.46
C ASP A 362 -9.22 30.57 -31.87
N ARG A 363 -9.11 30.71 -30.53
CA ARG A 363 -9.39 31.93 -29.76
C ARG A 363 -8.61 33.15 -30.29
N ASP A 364 -9.17 34.35 -30.19
CA ASP A 364 -8.45 35.62 -30.49
C ASP A 364 -7.65 36.10 -29.27
N GLU A 365 -6.71 35.27 -28.83
CA GLU A 365 -5.82 35.52 -27.68
C GLU A 365 -4.38 35.75 -28.12
N SER A 366 -3.59 36.38 -27.23
CA SER A 366 -2.16 36.59 -27.50
C SER A 366 -1.40 35.26 -27.58
N ALA A 367 -0.31 35.22 -28.36
CA ALA A 367 0.51 34.03 -28.49
C ALA A 367 1.04 33.53 -27.14
N GLY A 368 1.43 34.44 -26.24
CA GLY A 368 1.91 34.10 -24.90
C GLY A 368 0.86 33.37 -24.07
N VAL A 369 -0.40 33.83 -24.11
CA VAL A 369 -1.52 33.18 -23.41
C VAL A 369 -1.76 31.78 -23.97
N LYS A 370 -1.85 31.65 -25.30
CA LYS A 370 -2.05 30.33 -25.94
C LYS A 370 -0.94 29.35 -25.64
N PHE A 371 0.32 29.79 -25.69
CA PHE A 371 1.46 28.93 -25.37
C PHE A 371 1.45 28.50 -23.90
N ASN A 372 1.16 29.41 -22.98
CA ASN A 372 1.06 29.10 -21.56
C ASN A 372 -0.07 28.10 -21.27
N ASP A 373 -1.26 28.32 -21.85
CA ASP A 373 -2.39 27.39 -21.73
C ASP A 373 -2.04 26.02 -22.33
N ALA A 374 -1.37 25.98 -23.48
CA ALA A 374 -0.95 24.75 -24.11
C ALA A 374 0.06 23.96 -23.26
N ASP A 375 1.03 24.66 -22.66
CA ASP A 375 2.02 24.04 -21.78
C ASP A 375 1.37 23.56 -20.46
N LEU A 376 0.37 24.29 -19.93
CA LEU A 376 -0.40 23.89 -18.75
C LEU A 376 -1.30 22.67 -19.00
N ILE A 377 -2.05 22.66 -20.10
CA ILE A 377 -2.92 21.54 -20.51
C ILE A 377 -2.08 20.29 -20.81
N GLY A 378 -0.89 20.46 -21.38
CA GLY A 378 0.12 19.40 -21.38
C GLY A 378 -0.03 18.32 -22.45
N LEU A 379 -0.68 18.62 -23.59
CA LEU A 379 -0.88 17.63 -24.65
C LEU A 379 0.46 17.17 -25.25
N PRO A 380 0.59 15.88 -25.65
CA PRO A 380 1.87 15.31 -26.07
C PRO A 380 2.54 16.07 -27.21
N LEU A 381 1.75 16.57 -28.16
CA LEU A 381 2.21 17.32 -29.33
C LEU A 381 1.50 18.65 -29.43
N ARG A 382 2.25 19.70 -29.79
CA ARG A 382 1.73 21.02 -30.14
C ARG A 382 2.06 21.30 -31.59
N LEU A 383 1.06 21.71 -32.36
CA LEU A 383 1.20 22.22 -33.71
C LEU A 383 0.97 23.73 -33.71
N LEU A 384 1.72 24.45 -34.54
CA LEU A 384 1.56 25.88 -34.72
C LEU A 384 1.44 26.22 -36.21
N VAL A 385 0.33 26.85 -36.55
CA VAL A 385 0.08 27.48 -37.86
C VAL A 385 0.14 28.99 -37.68
N SER A 386 0.95 29.65 -38.50
CA SER A 386 1.07 31.12 -38.50
C SER A 386 1.30 31.68 -39.89
N ASP A 387 1.02 32.97 -40.10
CA ASP A 387 1.23 33.65 -41.38
C ASP A 387 2.64 33.42 -41.94
N ARG A 388 3.66 33.46 -41.07
CA ARG A 388 5.07 33.23 -41.44
C ARG A 388 5.33 31.80 -41.89
N LEU A 389 4.83 30.82 -41.13
CA LEU A 389 5.04 29.40 -41.43
C LEU A 389 4.29 28.99 -42.70
N LEU A 390 3.07 29.52 -42.89
CA LEU A 390 2.27 29.28 -44.08
C LEU A 390 2.94 29.81 -45.35
N ALA A 391 3.55 30.99 -45.30
CA ALA A 391 4.31 31.56 -46.42
C ALA A 391 5.53 30.70 -46.82
N GLU A 392 6.06 29.89 -45.89
CA GLU A 392 7.16 28.94 -46.13
C GLU A 392 6.67 27.53 -46.52
N GLY A 393 5.35 27.28 -46.53
CA GLY A 393 4.79 25.93 -46.74
C GLY A 393 5.01 24.98 -45.55
N MET A 394 5.21 25.53 -44.35
CA MET A 394 5.60 24.80 -43.14
C MET A 394 4.54 24.88 -42.04
N VAL A 395 4.63 23.94 -41.10
CA VAL A 395 3.96 23.94 -39.79
C VAL A 395 5.03 23.69 -38.74
N GLU A 396 4.91 24.29 -37.56
CA GLU A 396 5.82 23.99 -36.45
C GLU A 396 5.23 22.87 -35.60
N LEU A 397 6.02 21.84 -35.31
CA LEU A 397 5.68 20.71 -34.45
C LEU A 397 6.59 20.75 -33.22
N LYS A 398 6.01 20.64 -32.03
CA LYS A 398 6.74 20.62 -30.77
C LYS A 398 6.20 19.52 -29.85
N PRO A 399 7.02 18.53 -29.42
CA PRO A 399 6.64 17.64 -28.32
C PRO A 399 6.58 18.40 -26.98
N ARG A 400 5.68 18.01 -26.06
CA ARG A 400 5.65 18.59 -24.70
C ARG A 400 7.00 18.37 -23.99
N GLY A 401 7.60 19.46 -23.50
CA GLY A 401 8.96 19.45 -22.93
C GLY A 401 10.11 19.35 -23.95
N GLY A 402 9.81 19.24 -25.26
CA GLY A 402 10.78 19.10 -26.33
C GLY A 402 11.08 20.40 -27.09
N GLN A 403 11.97 20.28 -28.08
CA GLN A 403 12.29 21.36 -29.01
C GLN A 403 11.27 21.43 -30.15
N ALA A 404 10.99 22.65 -30.60
CA ALA A 404 10.15 22.89 -31.76
C ALA A 404 10.95 22.67 -33.05
N GLU A 405 10.30 22.12 -34.07
CA GLU A 405 10.88 21.95 -35.40
C GLU A 405 9.88 22.36 -36.48
N LYS A 406 10.40 22.85 -37.62
CA LYS A 406 9.59 23.14 -38.80
C LYS A 406 9.44 21.87 -39.62
N VAL A 407 8.21 21.53 -39.97
CA VAL A 407 7.85 20.35 -40.76
C VAL A 407 7.06 20.83 -41.97
N ALA A 408 7.34 20.26 -43.14
CA ALA A 408 6.59 20.55 -44.35
C ALA A 408 5.12 20.12 -44.17
N ARG A 409 4.18 20.95 -44.65
CA ARG A 409 2.73 20.73 -44.44
C ARG A 409 2.22 19.38 -44.97
N ASP A 410 2.83 18.87 -46.02
CA ASP A 410 2.52 17.57 -46.64
C ASP A 410 3.04 16.36 -45.83
N GLN A 411 4.01 16.57 -44.94
CA GLN A 411 4.60 15.52 -44.09
C GLN A 411 4.01 15.48 -42.68
N ILE A 412 3.21 16.49 -42.29
CA ILE A 412 2.81 16.68 -40.89
C ILE A 412 1.97 15.54 -40.34
N ILE A 413 1.02 15.02 -41.13
CA ILE A 413 0.14 13.92 -40.72
C ILE A 413 0.96 12.66 -40.41
N ALA A 414 1.94 12.34 -41.27
CA ALA A 414 2.80 11.17 -41.07
C ALA A 414 3.66 11.31 -39.80
N GLN A 415 4.23 12.50 -39.56
CA GLN A 415 5.03 12.79 -38.37
C GLN A 415 4.22 12.69 -37.07
N VAL A 416 3.01 13.25 -37.06
CA VAL A 416 2.12 13.18 -35.89
C VAL A 416 1.74 11.73 -35.59
N ARG A 417 1.34 10.94 -36.60
CA ARG A 417 1.00 9.52 -36.40
C ARG A 417 2.16 8.72 -35.81
N GLN A 418 3.37 8.93 -36.34
CA GLN A 418 4.56 8.22 -35.85
C GLN A 418 4.82 8.52 -34.35
N ARG A 419 4.63 9.77 -33.92
CA ARG A 419 4.93 10.21 -32.55
C ARG A 419 3.82 9.89 -31.57
N ALA A 420 2.56 10.01 -31.97
CA ALA A 420 1.41 9.60 -31.16
C ALA A 420 1.43 8.08 -30.89
N GLN A 421 1.83 7.26 -31.86
CA GLN A 421 1.87 5.80 -31.72
C GLN A 421 3.17 5.25 -31.08
N GLY A 422 4.28 5.98 -31.19
CA GLY A 422 5.59 5.55 -30.67
C GLY A 422 5.71 5.57 -29.13
N ALA A 423 4.90 6.38 -28.45
CA ALA A 423 4.93 6.53 -26.99
C ALA A 423 4.40 5.30 -26.20
N GLY A 424 3.71 4.36 -26.86
CA GLY A 424 3.07 3.22 -26.18
C GLY A 424 3.88 1.92 -26.07
N ARG A 425 5.13 1.84 -26.59
CA ARG A 425 5.83 0.55 -26.77
C ARG A 425 7.07 0.29 -25.90
N CYS A 426 7.54 1.26 -25.12
CA CYS A 426 8.76 1.07 -24.32
C CYS A 426 8.52 1.30 -22.82
N VAL A 427 7.83 0.37 -22.18
CA VAL A 427 7.81 0.27 -20.71
C VAL A 427 8.46 -1.06 -20.35
N ARG A 428 9.71 -1.01 -19.87
CA ARG A 428 10.35 -2.17 -19.24
C ARG A 428 9.62 -2.42 -17.93
N LEU A 429 8.81 -3.47 -17.86
CA LEU A 429 8.29 -4.02 -16.61
C LEU A 429 9.49 -4.40 -15.73
N TRP A 430 9.74 -3.65 -14.67
CA TRP A 430 10.62 -4.08 -13.60
C TRP A 430 9.89 -5.13 -12.79
N ALA A 431 9.99 -6.39 -13.22
CA ALA A 431 9.52 -7.51 -12.42
C ALA A 431 10.43 -7.66 -11.19
N ALA A 432 9.94 -7.25 -10.02
CA ALA A 432 10.37 -7.85 -8.76
C ALA A 432 9.79 -9.28 -8.74
N SER A 433 10.45 -10.22 -9.43
CA SER A 433 10.03 -11.62 -9.44
C SER A 433 10.55 -12.32 -8.18
N PRO A 434 9.68 -12.90 -7.32
CA PRO A 434 10.10 -13.94 -6.40
C PRO A 434 10.13 -15.25 -7.21
N ARG A 435 11.30 -15.61 -7.77
CA ARG A 435 11.45 -16.93 -8.41
C ARG A 435 11.43 -18.02 -7.34
N HIS A 436 10.28 -18.66 -7.18
CA HIS A 436 10.19 -20.06 -6.80
C HIS A 436 10.02 -20.90 -8.07
N SER A 437 11.12 -21.40 -8.66
CA SER A 437 11.06 -22.62 -9.45
C SER A 437 12.42 -23.31 -9.55
N ARG A 438 12.35 -24.63 -9.36
CA ARG A 438 13.42 -25.60 -9.25
C ARG A 438 14.41 -25.55 -10.41
N ALA A 439 15.68 -25.77 -10.08
CA ALA A 439 16.77 -26.01 -11.00
C ALA A 439 16.44 -27.08 -12.06
N ARG A 440 16.61 -26.72 -13.34
CA ARG A 440 17.01 -27.65 -14.39
C ARG A 440 18.10 -26.99 -15.24
N SER A 441 19.29 -27.59 -15.18
CA SER A 441 20.44 -27.30 -16.01
C SER A 441 20.13 -27.55 -17.48
N LEU A 442 20.40 -26.58 -18.35
CA LEU A 442 20.55 -26.79 -19.78
C LEU A 442 21.89 -26.19 -20.23
N SER A 443 22.75 -27.06 -20.75
CA SER A 443 24.05 -26.78 -21.36
C SER A 443 23.91 -25.94 -22.65
N PRO A 444 24.97 -25.22 -23.08
CA PRO A 444 24.89 -24.30 -24.21
C PRO A 444 25.05 -25.04 -25.54
N CYS A 445 24.13 -24.78 -26.47
CA CYS A 445 24.27 -25.22 -27.86
C CYS A 445 25.10 -24.20 -28.64
N GLY A 446 26.04 -24.72 -29.43
CA GLY A 446 27.04 -23.97 -30.19
C GLY A 446 26.52 -23.29 -31.44
N ARG A 447 27.41 -22.47 -31.99
CA ARG A 447 27.29 -21.71 -33.23
C ARG A 447 27.22 -22.62 -34.46
N SER A 448 26.32 -22.29 -35.38
CA SER A 448 26.57 -22.19 -36.83
C SER A 448 25.51 -21.29 -37.44
#